data_AF-A0A9W5T801-F1
#
_entry.id   AF-A0A9W5T801-F1
#
_cell.length_a   1.000
_cell.length_b   1.000
_cell.length_c   1.000
_cell.angle_alpha   90.00
_cell.angle_beta   90.00
_cell.angle_gamma   90.00
#
_symmetry.space_group_name_H-M   'P 1'
#
loop_
_entity.id
_entity.type
_entity.pdbx_description
1 polymer ?
#
loop_
_entity_poly.entity_id
_entity_poly.type
_entity_poly.pdbx_seq_one_letter_code
_entity_poly.pdbx_strand_id
1 'polypeptide(L)'
;MSGGGACHNSTVSGIPGHGSFKPDSSWQRAVARNAGLYHYPHSDAGSSMSETQFAKLVREDDPKSACTPLLIEEFRCLNRNDFGSDQGRAATKCVKWYNEWMQCKWDEEKMRFGYSYLQDLPSRKHKAYIAAPDYQYS
;
A
#
# COMPACT_ATOMS: atom_id res chain seq x y z
N MET A 1 27.23 42.44 -32.94
CA MET A 1 27.42 41.01 -32.63
C MET A 1 26.09 40.46 -32.16
N SER A 2 25.56 39.54 -32.94
CA SER A 2 24.30 38.83 -32.76
C SER A 2 24.32 37.94 -31.51
N GLY A 3 23.16 37.68 -30.92
CA GLY A 3 23.00 36.57 -29.97
C GLY A 3 21.89 36.75 -28.93
N GLY A 4 20.64 36.92 -29.38
CA GLY A 4 19.48 36.68 -28.52
C GLY A 4 19.28 35.18 -28.32
N GLY A 5 19.32 34.73 -27.08
CA GLY A 5 19.00 33.36 -26.67
C GLY A 5 17.94 33.39 -25.60
N ALA A 6 16.68 33.57 -26.00
CA ALA A 6 15.54 33.38 -25.12
C ALA A 6 15.43 31.88 -24.80
N CYS A 7 15.60 31.54 -23.53
CA CYS A 7 15.39 30.21 -23.00
C CYS A 7 13.91 29.84 -23.23
N HIS A 8 13.64 28.96 -24.19
CA HIS A 8 12.34 28.34 -24.35
C HIS A 8 12.03 27.50 -23.10
N ASN A 9 11.28 28.06 -22.17
CA ASN A 9 10.62 27.30 -21.14
C ASN A 9 9.36 26.73 -21.79
N SER A 10 9.41 25.46 -22.17
CA SER A 10 8.28 24.72 -22.72
C SER A 10 7.23 24.49 -21.63
N THR A 11 6.48 25.53 -21.27
CA THR A 11 5.23 25.37 -20.54
C THR A 11 4.21 24.80 -21.51
N VAL A 12 4.23 23.48 -21.67
CA VAL A 12 3.13 22.75 -22.30
C VAL A 12 1.96 22.79 -21.32
N SER A 13 1.14 23.82 -21.48
CA SER A 13 -0.19 23.94 -20.90
C SER A 13 -1.17 23.13 -21.75
N GLY A 14 -2.04 22.34 -21.11
CA GLY A 14 -3.29 21.91 -21.76
C GLY A 14 -3.72 20.45 -21.61
N ILE A 15 -2.99 19.57 -20.92
CA ILE A 15 -3.49 18.21 -20.66
C ILE A 15 -3.94 18.10 -19.19
N PRO A 16 -5.23 17.89 -18.91
CA PRO A 16 -5.69 17.61 -17.56
C PRO A 16 -5.17 16.22 -17.16
N GLY A 17 -4.24 16.18 -16.20
CA GLY A 17 -3.77 14.93 -15.60
C GLY A 17 -2.27 14.82 -15.31
N HIS A 18 -1.41 15.63 -15.94
CA HIS A 18 0.05 15.51 -15.75
C HIS A 18 0.77 16.87 -15.75
N GLY A 19 0.34 17.77 -14.87
CA GLY A 19 1.05 19.01 -14.57
C GLY A 19 0.69 19.50 -13.17
N SER A 20 1.65 20.14 -12.49
CA SER A 20 1.43 20.75 -11.17
C SER A 20 0.47 21.94 -11.29
N PHE A 21 -0.83 21.65 -11.41
CA PHE A 21 -1.88 22.68 -11.38
C PHE A 21 -1.87 23.29 -9.98
N LYS A 22 -1.32 24.50 -9.88
CA LYS A 22 -1.42 25.33 -8.69
C LYS A 22 -2.50 26.37 -8.96
N PRO A 23 -3.71 26.23 -8.39
CA PRO A 23 -4.76 27.21 -8.60
C PRO A 23 -4.38 28.55 -7.96
N ASP A 24 -4.49 29.63 -8.73
CA ASP A 24 -4.04 30.97 -8.30
C ASP A 24 -4.91 31.50 -7.14
N SER A 25 -6.23 31.32 -7.25
CA SER A 25 -7.18 31.84 -6.26
C SER A 25 -7.41 30.89 -5.08
N SER A 26 -7.76 31.45 -3.92
CA SER A 26 -7.99 30.71 -2.68
C SER A 26 -9.17 29.75 -2.78
N TRP A 27 -10.26 30.13 -3.45
CA TRP A 27 -11.44 29.29 -3.62
C TRP A 27 -11.15 28.10 -4.56
N GLN A 28 -10.37 28.30 -5.62
CA GLN A 28 -9.97 27.19 -6.50
C GLN A 28 -9.09 26.18 -5.76
N ARG A 29 -8.19 26.64 -4.87
CA ARG A 29 -7.43 25.76 -3.97
C ARG A 29 -8.33 24.99 -3.02
N ALA A 30 -9.34 25.64 -2.44
CA ALA A 30 -10.30 24.96 -1.57
C ALA A 30 -11.12 23.88 -2.31
N VAL A 31 -11.59 24.17 -3.53
CA VAL A 31 -12.31 23.21 -4.38
C VAL A 31 -11.40 22.06 -4.81
N ALA A 32 -10.19 22.35 -5.30
CA ALA A 32 -9.23 21.34 -5.71
C ALA A 32 -8.80 20.43 -4.55
N ARG A 33 -8.67 21.00 -3.34
CA ARG A 33 -8.42 20.22 -2.12
C ARG A 33 -9.60 19.31 -1.76
N ASN A 34 -10.83 19.83 -1.83
CA ASN A 34 -12.02 19.02 -1.58
C ASN A 34 -12.18 17.88 -2.58
N ALA A 35 -11.76 18.11 -3.83
CA ALA A 35 -11.74 17.08 -4.88
C ALA A 35 -10.54 16.11 -4.77
N GLY A 36 -9.63 16.29 -3.80
CA GLY A 36 -8.44 15.44 -3.62
C GLY A 36 -7.33 15.68 -4.64
N LEU A 37 -7.42 16.73 -5.47
CA LEU A 37 -6.47 17.04 -6.55
C LEU A 37 -5.31 17.95 -6.11
N TYR A 38 -5.42 18.57 -4.94
CA TYR A 38 -4.43 19.51 -4.42
C TYR A 38 -4.23 19.33 -2.92
N HIS A 39 -2.97 19.35 -2.48
CA HIS A 39 -2.59 19.35 -1.06
C HIS A 39 -1.81 20.63 -0.75
N TYR A 40 -2.00 21.16 0.45
CA TYR A 40 -1.28 22.37 0.85
C TYR A 40 0.16 22.00 1.17
N PRO A 41 1.16 22.80 0.73
CA PRO A 41 2.58 22.48 0.97
C PRO A 41 2.97 22.40 2.46
N HIS A 42 2.10 22.86 3.37
CA HIS A 42 2.27 22.77 4.82
C HIS A 42 1.29 21.80 5.50
N SER A 43 0.36 21.16 4.77
CA SER A 43 -0.49 20.13 5.39
C SER A 43 0.27 18.86 5.72
N ASP A 44 1.33 18.56 4.96
CA ASP A 44 2.02 17.27 5.01
C ASP A 44 3.44 17.41 5.61
N ALA A 45 3.81 18.60 6.08
CA ALA A 45 5.09 18.87 6.75
C ALA A 45 5.16 18.29 8.18
N GLY A 46 4.09 17.62 8.63
CA GLY A 46 4.00 16.97 9.92
C GLY A 46 4.53 15.55 9.88
N SER A 47 5.80 15.38 10.26
CA SER A 47 6.43 14.13 10.75
C SER A 47 6.09 12.87 9.95
N SER A 48 6.92 12.53 8.96
CA SER A 48 6.97 11.14 8.51
C SER A 48 7.33 10.26 9.71
N MET A 49 6.35 9.52 10.23
CA MET A 49 6.53 8.60 11.34
C MET A 49 7.64 7.62 10.98
N SER A 50 8.64 7.46 11.83
CA SER A 50 9.73 6.52 11.55
C SER A 50 9.20 5.09 11.61
N GLU A 51 9.82 4.18 10.85
CA GLU A 51 9.50 2.75 10.89
C GLU A 51 9.53 2.19 12.33
N THR A 52 10.49 2.64 13.13
CA THR A 52 10.66 2.24 14.53
C THR A 52 9.52 2.75 15.42
N GLN A 53 9.02 3.95 15.17
CA GLN A 53 7.86 4.51 15.89
C GLN A 53 6.59 3.73 15.54
N PHE A 54 6.36 3.48 14.25
CA PHE A 54 5.22 2.69 13.78
C PHE A 54 5.24 1.27 14.35
N ALA A 55 6.39 0.59 14.27
CA ALA A 55 6.56 -0.76 14.78
C ALA A 55 6.31 -0.84 16.30
N LYS A 56 6.67 0.21 17.05
CA LYS A 56 6.38 0.29 18.48
C LYS A 56 4.87 0.40 18.73
N LEU A 57 4.19 1.33 18.06
CA LEU A 57 2.74 1.53 18.20
C LEU A 57 1.95 0.26 17.86
N VAL A 58 2.29 -0.41 16.74
CA VAL A 58 1.61 -1.64 16.32
C VAL A 58 1.80 -2.77 17.32
N ARG A 59 2.99 -2.89 17.92
CA ARG A 59 3.27 -3.91 18.95
C ARG A 59 2.59 -3.62 20.28
N GLU A 60 2.40 -2.34 20.62
CA GLU A 60 1.67 -1.91 21.82
C GLU A 60 0.16 -2.13 21.66
N ASP A 61 -0.38 -2.01 20.45
CA ASP A 61 -1.81 -2.22 20.16
C ASP A 61 -2.24 -3.70 20.29
N ASP A 62 -1.58 -4.62 19.59
CA ASP A 62 -1.83 -6.07 19.72
C ASP A 62 -0.52 -6.88 19.76
N PRO A 63 0.06 -7.14 20.94
CA PRO A 63 1.31 -7.88 21.06
C PRO A 63 1.17 -9.39 20.76
N LYS A 64 -0.06 -9.91 20.66
CA LYS A 64 -0.31 -11.35 20.45
C LYS A 64 -0.71 -11.66 19.01
N SER A 65 -1.00 -10.66 18.18
CA SER A 65 -1.38 -10.91 16.79
C SER A 65 -0.18 -11.33 15.94
N ALA A 66 -0.34 -12.47 15.28
CA ALA A 66 0.62 -13.02 14.32
C ALA A 66 0.79 -12.13 13.07
N CYS A 67 -0.16 -11.23 12.80
CA CYS A 67 -0.19 -10.42 11.59
C CYS A 67 0.57 -9.09 11.72
N THR A 68 1.00 -8.72 12.93
CA THR A 68 1.74 -7.47 13.18
C THR A 68 3.01 -7.29 12.33
N PRO A 69 3.82 -8.32 12.00
CA PRO A 69 4.99 -8.14 11.17
C PRO A 69 4.63 -7.78 9.72
N LEU A 70 3.54 -8.33 9.18
CA LEU A 70 3.09 -8.06 7.81
C LEU A 70 2.69 -6.59 7.63
N LEU A 71 2.03 -6.03 8.65
CA LEU A 71 1.65 -4.62 8.68
C LEU A 71 2.89 -3.70 8.72
N ILE A 72 3.92 -4.08 9.47
CA ILE A 72 5.19 -3.34 9.52
C ILE A 72 5.92 -3.40 8.18
N GLU A 73 5.93 -4.56 7.50
CA GLU A 73 6.55 -4.68 6.17
C GLU A 73 5.80 -3.89 5.09
N GLU A 74 4.48 -3.78 5.18
CA GLU A 74 3.70 -2.88 4.32
C GLU A 74 4.16 -1.43 4.49
N PHE A 75 4.20 -0.94 5.73
CA PHE A 75 4.66 0.41 6.03
C PHE A 75 6.10 0.67 5.57
N ARG A 76 7.00 -0.30 5.78
CA ARG A 76 8.37 -0.25 5.28
C ARG A 76 8.40 -0.18 3.74
N CYS A 77 7.55 -0.95 3.07
CA CYS A 77 7.45 -0.94 1.61
C CYS A 77 6.96 0.42 1.08
N LEU A 78 5.96 1.03 1.73
CA LEU A 78 5.42 2.34 1.37
C LEU A 78 6.48 3.44 1.53
N ASN A 79 7.22 3.42 2.64
CA ASN A 79 8.31 4.37 2.90
C ASN A 79 9.44 4.25 1.88
N ARG A 80 9.79 3.03 1.44
CA ARG A 80 10.83 2.79 0.43
C ARG A 80 10.44 3.24 -0.99
N ASN A 81 9.15 3.39 -1.27
CA ASN A 81 8.64 3.76 -2.59
C ASN A 81 8.09 5.19 -2.64
N ASP A 82 8.51 6.05 -1.70
CA ASP A 82 8.16 7.47 -1.65
C ASP A 82 6.65 7.73 -1.77
N PHE A 83 5.86 7.03 -0.94
CA PHE A 83 4.39 7.15 -0.90
C PHE A 83 3.89 8.60 -0.83
N GLY A 84 4.63 9.50 -0.18
CA GLY A 84 4.29 10.93 -0.12
C GLY A 84 4.32 11.64 -1.47
N SER A 85 5.07 11.13 -2.46
CA SER A 85 5.22 11.73 -3.78
C SER A 85 4.39 11.04 -4.87
N ASP A 86 4.30 9.71 -4.83
CA ASP A 86 3.60 8.88 -5.82
C ASP A 86 2.89 7.73 -5.11
N GLN A 87 1.69 8.05 -4.60
CA GLN A 87 0.85 7.10 -3.88
C GLN A 87 0.45 5.90 -4.75
N GLY A 88 0.18 6.13 -6.04
CA GLY A 88 -0.27 5.08 -6.97
C GLY A 88 0.83 4.04 -7.22
N ARG A 89 2.06 4.49 -7.46
CA ARG A 89 3.20 3.58 -7.67
C ARG A 89 3.61 2.85 -6.39
N ALA A 90 3.55 3.51 -5.23
CA ALA A 90 3.84 2.86 -3.96
C ALA A 90 2.79 1.79 -3.63
N ALA A 91 1.50 2.11 -3.78
CA ALA A 91 0.41 1.18 -3.51
C ALA A 91 0.50 -0.09 -4.37
N THR A 92 0.74 0.03 -5.68
CA THR A 92 0.82 -1.13 -6.58
C THR A 92 1.94 -2.11 -6.22
N LYS A 93 3.04 -1.64 -5.63
CA LYS A 93 4.15 -2.50 -5.19
C LYS A 93 3.91 -3.12 -3.82
N CYS A 94 3.22 -2.42 -2.94
CA CYS A 94 3.07 -2.79 -1.53
C CYS A 94 1.76 -3.53 -1.24
N VAL A 95 0.80 -3.53 -2.17
CA VAL A 95 -0.50 -4.23 -2.06
C VAL A 95 -0.35 -5.72 -1.72
N LYS A 96 0.76 -6.36 -2.09
CA LYS A 96 1.02 -7.75 -1.71
C LYS A 96 1.01 -7.95 -0.19
N TRP A 97 1.62 -7.03 0.56
CA TRP A 97 1.75 -7.14 2.02
C TRP A 97 0.41 -6.89 2.69
N TYR A 98 -0.36 -5.96 2.15
CA TYR A 98 -1.74 -5.74 2.56
C TYR A 98 -2.61 -6.99 2.35
N ASN A 99 -2.49 -7.65 1.21
CA ASN A 99 -3.23 -8.88 0.92
C ASN A 99 -2.85 -10.02 1.88
N GLU A 100 -1.56 -10.22 2.13
CA GLU A 100 -1.08 -11.21 3.12
C GLU A 100 -1.58 -10.88 4.53
N TRP A 101 -1.57 -9.60 4.91
CA TRP A 101 -2.10 -9.15 6.20
C TRP A 101 -3.60 -9.45 6.33
N MET A 102 -4.39 -9.17 5.29
CA MET A 102 -5.83 -9.48 5.26
C MET A 102 -6.09 -10.99 5.40
N GLN A 103 -5.33 -11.82 4.69
CA GLN A 103 -5.42 -13.29 4.82
C GLN A 103 -5.07 -13.73 6.24
N CYS A 104 -3.98 -13.19 6.80
CA CYS A 104 -3.57 -13.49 8.17
C CYS A 104 -4.64 -13.10 9.20
N LYS A 105 -5.30 -11.94 9.05
CA LYS A 105 -6.36 -11.52 9.99
C LYS A 105 -7.55 -12.48 9.97
N TRP A 106 -7.95 -12.95 8.78
CA TRP A 106 -8.96 -13.98 8.66
C TRP A 106 -8.52 -15.30 9.30
N ASP A 107 -7.26 -15.69 9.09
CA ASP A 107 -6.70 -16.90 9.68
C ASP A 107 -6.59 -16.85 11.21
N GLU A 108 -6.29 -15.68 11.76
CA GLU A 108 -6.32 -15.43 13.19
C GLU A 108 -7.75 -15.53 13.75
N GLU A 109 -8.73 -14.98 13.04
CA GLU A 109 -10.14 -15.02 13.44
C GLU A 109 -10.71 -16.45 13.42
N LYS A 110 -10.47 -17.21 12.33
CA LYS A 110 -10.93 -18.61 12.26
C LYS A 110 -10.32 -19.48 13.36
N MET A 111 -9.06 -19.25 13.73
CA MET A 111 -8.40 -19.98 14.83
C MET A 111 -8.94 -19.55 16.20
N ARG A 112 -9.23 -18.27 16.41
CA ARG A 112 -9.80 -17.75 17.67
C ARG A 112 -11.22 -18.27 17.92
N PHE A 113 -12.06 -18.31 16.88
CA PHE A 113 -13.46 -18.73 16.99
C PHE A 113 -13.70 -20.23 16.71
N GLY A 114 -12.68 -20.96 16.25
CA GLY A 114 -12.80 -22.39 15.97
C GLY A 114 -13.63 -22.72 14.73
N TYR A 115 -13.60 -21.85 13.70
CA TYR A 115 -14.27 -22.13 12.44
C TYR A 115 -13.56 -23.26 11.68
N SER A 116 -14.30 -24.34 11.39
CA SER A 116 -13.82 -25.48 10.62
C SER A 116 -14.89 -25.96 9.64
N TYR A 117 -14.51 -26.82 8.70
CA TYR A 117 -15.41 -27.44 7.74
C TYR A 117 -15.23 -28.96 7.71
N LEU A 118 -16.28 -29.68 7.32
CA LEU A 118 -16.20 -31.13 7.09
C LEU A 118 -15.54 -31.37 5.73
N GLN A 119 -14.42 -32.08 5.74
CA GLN A 119 -13.73 -32.50 4.51
C GLN A 119 -14.37 -33.76 3.94
N ASP A 120 -14.47 -33.81 2.61
CA ASP A 120 -14.91 -35.02 1.91
C ASP A 120 -13.87 -36.14 2.02
N LEU A 121 -14.30 -37.36 1.70
CA LEU A 121 -13.40 -38.50 1.58
C LEU A 121 -12.33 -38.24 0.52
N PRO A 122 -11.09 -38.72 0.72
CA PRO A 122 -10.01 -38.55 -0.24
C PRO A 122 -10.40 -39.15 -1.59
N SER A 123 -10.05 -38.45 -2.67
CA SER A 123 -10.40 -38.88 -4.02
C SER A 123 -9.71 -40.21 -4.35
N ARG A 124 -10.38 -41.09 -5.12
CA ARG A 124 -9.86 -42.42 -5.49
C ARG A 124 -8.49 -42.35 -6.19
N LYS A 125 -8.19 -41.24 -6.86
CA LYS A 125 -6.90 -40.94 -7.48
C LYS A 125 -6.30 -39.67 -6.87
N HIS A 126 -6.13 -39.63 -5.55
CA HIS A 126 -5.43 -38.53 -4.89
C HIS A 126 -3.98 -38.42 -5.36
N LYS A 127 -3.33 -39.56 -5.61
CA LYS A 127 -1.99 -39.64 -6.19
C LYS A 127 -2.04 -39.75 -7.71
N ALA A 128 -1.12 -39.06 -8.38
CA ALA A 128 -0.92 -39.16 -9.82
C ALA A 128 -0.42 -40.56 -10.25
N TYR A 129 0.41 -41.20 -9.41
CA TYR A 129 0.96 -42.53 -9.66
C TYR A 129 0.98 -43.35 -8.35
N ILE A 130 0.87 -44.69 -8.46
CA ILE A 130 0.72 -45.58 -7.29
C ILE A 130 1.94 -45.49 -6.35
N ALA A 131 3.15 -45.41 -6.92
CA ALA A 131 4.39 -45.31 -6.14
C ALA A 131 4.74 -43.87 -5.73
N ALA A 132 3.93 -42.86 -6.11
CA ALA A 132 4.21 -41.50 -5.71
C ALA A 132 4.02 -41.33 -4.18
N PRO A 133 4.89 -40.54 -3.52
CA PRO A 133 4.70 -40.21 -2.12
C PRO A 133 3.40 -39.41 -1.93
N ASP A 134 2.71 -39.67 -0.82
CA ASP A 134 1.58 -38.83 -0.38
C ASP A 134 2.09 -37.85 0.66
N TYR A 135 2.30 -36.60 0.29
CA TYR A 135 2.61 -35.57 1.27
C TYR A 135 1.33 -35.17 1.99
N GLN A 136 1.32 -35.37 3.31
CA GLN A 136 0.20 -34.96 4.14
C GLN A 136 0.28 -33.45 4.36
N TYR A 137 -0.81 -32.74 4.06
CA TYR A 137 -0.96 -31.30 4.29
C TYR A 137 -1.95 -31.09 5.45
N SER A 138 -1.60 -30.17 6.34
CA SER A 138 -2.42 -29.77 7.50
C SER A 138 -3.61 -28.90 7.10
#